data_AF-A0A521TU63-F1
#
_entry.id   AF-A0A521TU63-F1
#
_cell.length_a   1.000
_cell.length_b   1.000
_cell.length_c   1.000
_cell.angle_alpha   90.00
_cell.angle_beta   90.00
_cell.angle_gamma   90.00
#
_symmetry.space_group_name_H-M   'P 1'
#
loop_
_entity.id
_entity.type
_entity.pdbx_description
1 polymer ?
#
loop_
_entity_poly.entity_id
_entity_poly.type
_entity_poly.pdbx_seq_one_letter_code
_entity_poly.pdbx_strand_id
1 'polypeptide(L)'
;MSFFEYIPLVSSLIFAGILLLSILQFANVRKNMRIQSEQQIYTKVIEARLKLENTDTFTNMAMQSPMFTKRFSLVDTPEEYYVSVAFLDLFEFMFRLHKTKTIDPLLWQRWNKLVHIFLTIPKFKRVWEETKSSHTVEFIEFFDSLQDLEK
;
A
#
# COMPACT_ATOMS: atom_id res chain seq x y z
N MET A 1 -23.74 -4.61 -58.07
CA MET A 1 -23.65 -3.93 -56.77
C MET A 1 -22.23 -3.39 -56.65
N SER A 2 -22.07 -2.07 -56.59
CA SER A 2 -20.75 -1.44 -56.68
C SER A 2 -20.11 -1.33 -55.29
N PHE A 3 -18.78 -1.37 -55.22
CA PHE A 3 -18.01 -1.18 -53.99
C PHE A 3 -18.43 0.08 -53.20
N PHE A 4 -18.87 1.14 -53.90
CA PHE A 4 -19.32 2.39 -53.29
C PHE A 4 -20.60 2.28 -52.45
N GLU A 5 -21.42 1.25 -52.66
CA GLU A 5 -22.67 1.04 -51.90
C GLU A 5 -22.39 0.45 -50.50
N TYR A 6 -21.24 -0.20 -50.30
CA TYR A 6 -20.84 -0.78 -49.01
C TYR A 6 -20.08 0.21 -48.11
N ILE A 7 -19.52 1.28 -48.68
CA ILE A 7 -18.72 2.29 -47.95
C ILE A 7 -19.47 2.87 -46.74
N PRO A 8 -20.76 3.28 -46.83
CA PRO A 8 -21.48 3.84 -45.69
C PRO A 8 -21.73 2.82 -44.56
N LEU A 9 -21.94 1.55 -44.92
CA LEU A 9 -22.17 0.48 -43.95
C LEU A 9 -20.87 0.14 -43.23
N VAL A 10 -19.78 -0.02 -43.99
CA VAL A 10 -18.44 -0.32 -43.46
C VAL A 10 -17.92 0.84 -42.60
N SER A 11 -18.11 2.09 -43.03
CA SER A 11 -17.70 3.26 -42.23
C SER A 11 -18.47 3.35 -40.92
N SER A 12 -19.79 3.11 -40.93
CA SER A 12 -20.61 3.08 -39.71
C SER A 12 -20.15 2.01 -38.73
N LEU A 13 -19.78 0.81 -39.23
CA LEU A 13 -19.23 -0.27 -38.40
C LEU A 13 -17.86 0.11 -37.81
N ILE A 14 -17.00 0.78 -38.59
CA ILE A 14 -15.70 1.28 -38.10
C ILE A 14 -15.91 2.33 -37.01
N PHE A 15 -16.81 3.31 -37.22
CA PHE A 15 -17.11 4.33 -36.21
C PHE A 15 -17.69 3.73 -34.94
N ALA A 16 -18.62 2.77 -35.05
CA ALA A 16 -19.16 2.05 -33.90
C ALA A 16 -18.06 1.29 -33.14
N GLY A 17 -17.12 0.67 -33.84
CA GLY A 17 -15.96 0.00 -33.25
C GLY A 17 -15.04 0.96 -32.48
N ILE A 18 -14.70 2.10 -33.09
CA ILE A 18 -13.87 3.14 -32.43
C ILE A 18 -14.58 3.71 -31.20
N LEU A 19 -15.89 3.93 -31.28
CA LEU A 19 -16.69 4.44 -30.16
C LEU A 19 -16.69 3.44 -29.00
N LEU A 20 -16.87 2.14 -29.28
CA LEU A 20 -16.80 1.08 -28.28
C LEU A 20 -15.44 1.03 -27.58
N LEU A 21 -14.35 1.03 -28.35
CA LEU A 21 -12.98 1.06 -27.79
C LEU A 21 -12.76 2.31 -26.93
N SER A 22 -13.26 3.46 -27.37
CA SER A 22 -13.14 4.73 -26.65
C SER A 22 -13.89 4.70 -25.31
N ILE A 23 -15.10 4.12 -25.26
CA ILE A 23 -15.87 3.95 -24.02
C ILE A 23 -15.14 3.02 -23.05
N LEU A 24 -14.60 1.89 -23.55
CA LEU A 24 -13.82 0.96 -22.73
C LEU A 24 -12.55 1.61 -22.17
N GLN A 25 -11.84 2.38 -23.01
CA GLN A 25 -10.64 3.10 -22.60
C GLN A 25 -10.96 4.18 -21.57
N PHE A 26 -12.03 4.94 -21.76
CA PHE A 26 -12.49 5.95 -20.80
C PHE A 26 -12.84 5.32 -19.44
N ALA A 27 -13.54 4.17 -19.44
CA ALA A 27 -13.85 3.44 -18.22
C ALA A 27 -12.57 3.00 -17.46
N ASN A 28 -11.57 2.50 -18.18
CA ASN A 28 -10.27 2.15 -17.60
C ASN A 28 -9.52 3.37 -17.04
N VAL A 29 -9.48 4.48 -17.80
CA VAL A 29 -8.85 5.73 -17.34
C VAL A 29 -9.52 6.24 -16.05
N ARG A 30 -10.86 6.26 -16.01
CA ARG A 30 -11.61 6.69 -14.82
C ARG A 30 -11.31 5.81 -13.61
N LYS A 31 -11.25 4.49 -13.80
CA LYS A 31 -10.89 3.54 -12.74
C LYS A 31 -9.47 3.79 -12.23
N ASN A 32 -8.51 3.97 -13.13
CA ASN A 32 -7.11 4.22 -12.77
C ASN A 32 -6.94 5.56 -12.05
N MET A 33 -7.64 6.63 -12.49
CA MET A 33 -7.63 7.92 -11.80
C MET A 33 -8.16 7.82 -10.38
N ARG A 34 -9.22 7.04 -10.15
CA ARG A 34 -9.75 6.80 -8.80
C ARG A 34 -8.72 6.10 -7.92
N ILE A 35 -8.10 5.02 -8.41
CA ILE A 35 -7.06 4.28 -7.66
C ILE A 35 -5.88 5.20 -7.32
N GLN A 36 -5.41 6.01 -8.28
CA GLN A 36 -4.33 6.97 -8.04
C GLN A 36 -4.72 8.03 -7.01
N SER A 37 -5.97 8.53 -7.05
CA SER A 37 -6.47 9.49 -6.06
C SER A 37 -6.53 8.89 -4.66
N GLU A 38 -7.01 7.65 -4.52
CA GLU A 38 -7.05 6.92 -3.25
C GLU A 38 -5.63 6.73 -2.69
N GLN A 39 -4.66 6.35 -3.54
CA GLN A 39 -3.25 6.23 -3.15
C GLN A 39 -2.63 7.56 -2.72
N GLN A 40 -2.89 8.65 -3.44
CA GLN A 40 -2.38 9.98 -3.07
C GLN A 40 -2.96 10.46 -1.74
N ILE A 41 -4.25 10.23 -1.49
CA ILE A 41 -4.88 10.56 -0.20
C ILE A 41 -4.21 9.76 0.91
N TYR A 42 -4.02 8.45 0.71
CA TYR A 42 -3.39 7.58 1.69
C TYR A 42 -1.96 8.03 2.04
N THR A 43 -1.12 8.34 1.04
CA THR A 43 0.23 8.86 1.26
C THR A 43 0.21 10.16 2.08
N LYS A 44 -0.69 11.10 1.76
CA LYS A 44 -0.82 12.37 2.49
C LYS A 44 -1.25 12.16 3.94
N VAL A 45 -2.17 11.22 4.18
CA VAL A 45 -2.63 10.88 5.54
C VAL A 45 -1.50 10.27 6.37
N ILE A 46 -0.73 9.33 5.80
CA ILE A 46 0.46 8.79 6.47
C ILE A 46 1.48 9.88 6.77
N GLU A 47 1.80 10.73 5.79
CA GLU A 47 2.76 11.81 6.00
C GLU A 47 2.32 12.76 7.12
N ALA A 48 1.03 13.13 7.16
CA ALA A 48 0.47 13.95 8.23
C ALA A 48 0.54 13.24 9.60
N ARG A 49 0.20 11.96 9.64
CA ARG A 49 0.30 11.14 10.86
C ARG A 49 1.73 11.11 11.39
N LEU A 50 2.71 10.78 10.55
CA LEU A 50 4.12 10.71 10.95
C LEU A 50 4.64 12.05 11.49
N LYS A 51 4.23 13.17 10.87
CA LYS A 51 4.57 14.51 11.37
C LYS A 51 3.99 14.80 12.76
N LEU A 52 2.78 14.32 13.05
CA LEU A 52 2.15 14.50 14.35
C LEU A 52 2.77 13.60 15.42
N GLU A 53 3.02 12.34 15.08
CA GLU A 53 3.57 11.34 16.02
C GLU A 53 5.00 11.65 16.44
N ASN A 54 5.81 12.24 15.54
CA ASN A 54 7.18 12.67 15.82
C ASN A 54 7.27 13.97 16.64
N THR A 55 6.20 14.37 17.34
CA THR A 55 6.24 15.53 18.25
C THR A 55 6.31 15.08 19.70
N ASP A 56 7.03 15.85 20.52
CA ASP A 56 7.04 15.66 21.98
C ASP A 56 5.63 15.81 22.56
N THR A 57 4.83 16.73 22.02
CA THR A 57 3.44 16.95 22.43
C THR A 57 2.61 15.67 22.28
N PHE A 58 2.65 15.03 21.12
CA PHE A 58 1.95 13.77 20.91
C PHE A 58 2.50 12.66 21.80
N THR A 59 3.83 12.54 21.89
CA THR A 59 4.47 11.50 22.72
C THR A 59 4.07 11.62 24.19
N ASN A 60 4.06 12.84 24.74
CA ASN A 60 3.64 13.12 26.12
C ASN A 60 2.16 12.81 26.35
N MET A 61 1.29 13.06 25.36
CA MET A 61 -0.12 12.63 25.43
C MET A 61 -0.25 11.11 25.34
N ALA A 62 0.48 10.48 24.42
CA ALA A 62 0.45 9.04 24.21
C ALA A 62 0.90 8.28 25.45
N MET A 63 1.95 8.75 26.14
CA MET A 63 2.46 8.13 27.38
C MET A 63 1.44 8.09 28.52
N GLN A 64 0.38 8.92 28.49
CA GLN A 64 -0.72 8.87 29.48
C GLN A 64 -1.65 7.67 29.25
N SER A 65 -1.59 7.03 28.08
CA SER A 65 -2.39 5.86 27.75
C SER A 65 -1.63 4.57 28.07
N PRO A 66 -2.17 3.69 28.93
CA PRO A 66 -1.55 2.40 29.23
C PRO A 66 -1.28 1.54 27.97
N MET A 67 -2.09 1.71 26.92
CA MET A 67 -1.89 1.00 25.66
C MET A 67 -0.59 1.44 24.96
N PHE A 68 -0.32 2.74 24.93
CA PHE A 68 0.91 3.28 24.34
C PHE A 68 2.11 3.03 25.24
N THR A 69 1.96 3.10 26.57
CA THR A 69 3.04 2.73 27.51
C THR A 69 3.51 1.29 27.27
N LYS A 70 2.58 0.34 27.11
CA LYS A 70 2.93 -1.05 26.77
C LYS A 70 3.68 -1.11 25.44
N ARG A 71 3.21 -0.40 24.41
CA ARG A 71 3.82 -0.39 23.07
C ARG A 71 5.22 0.22 23.04
N PHE A 72 5.45 1.32 23.76
CA PHE A 72 6.78 1.94 23.85
C PHE A 72 7.77 1.07 24.62
N SER A 73 7.31 0.22 25.55
CA SER A 73 8.20 -0.71 26.27
C SER A 73 8.81 -1.82 25.39
N LEU A 74 8.37 -1.95 24.14
CA LEU A 74 8.90 -2.92 23.17
C LEU A 74 10.26 -2.51 22.58
N VAL A 75 10.64 -1.25 22.75
CA VAL A 75 11.80 -0.59 22.17
C VAL A 75 12.47 0.32 23.21
N ASP A 76 13.59 0.95 22.87
CA ASP A 76 14.33 1.75 23.85
C ASP A 76 13.77 3.18 23.97
N THR A 77 13.19 3.71 22.90
CA THR A 77 12.58 5.05 22.88
C THR A 77 11.23 5.06 22.14
N PRO A 78 10.29 5.96 22.47
CA PRO A 78 9.06 6.13 21.70
C PRO A 78 9.30 6.38 20.20
N GLU A 79 10.39 7.08 19.87
CA GLU A 79 10.80 7.33 18.48
C GLU A 79 11.09 6.03 17.72
N GLU A 80 11.83 5.08 18.31
CA GLU A 80 12.07 3.77 17.69
C GLU A 80 10.76 3.01 17.41
N TYR A 81 9.76 3.17 18.29
CA TYR A 81 8.44 2.57 18.09
C TYR A 81 7.74 3.20 16.90
N TYR A 82 7.70 4.54 16.82
CA TYR A 82 7.08 5.23 15.70
C TYR A 82 7.76 4.93 14.37
N VAL A 83 9.10 4.84 14.35
CA VAL A 83 9.85 4.40 13.16
C VAL A 83 9.42 2.99 12.75
N SER A 84 9.30 2.06 13.70
CA SER A 84 8.85 0.69 13.42
C SER A 84 7.45 0.67 12.81
N VAL A 85 6.50 1.40 13.41
CA VAL A 85 5.13 1.50 12.89
C VAL A 85 5.09 2.16 11.51
N ALA A 86 5.90 3.19 11.27
CA ALA A 86 5.99 3.86 9.98
C ALA A 86 6.43 2.90 8.86
N PHE A 87 7.41 2.04 9.14
CA PHE A 87 7.84 1.02 8.20
C PHE A 87 6.79 -0.07 8.00
N LEU A 88 6.06 -0.50 9.04
CA LEU A 88 4.95 -1.44 8.90
C LEU A 88 3.84 -0.89 8.00
N ASP A 89 3.42 0.37 8.21
CA ASP A 89 2.43 1.03 7.37
C ASP A 89 2.88 1.15 5.91
N LEU A 90 4.17 1.47 5.71
CA LEU A 90 4.79 1.52 4.38
C LEU A 90 4.76 0.13 3.72
N PHE A 91 5.15 -0.92 4.44
CA PHE A 91 5.15 -2.28 3.91
C PHE A 91 3.74 -2.77 3.58
N GLU A 92 2.74 -2.48 4.42
CA GLU A 92 1.34 -2.82 4.10
C GLU A 92 0.86 -2.08 2.86
N PHE A 93 1.22 -0.80 2.72
CA PHE A 93 0.90 -0.04 1.52
C PHE A 93 1.52 -0.66 0.26
N MET A 94 2.82 -0.98 0.30
CA MET A 94 3.52 -1.62 -0.82
C MET A 94 2.91 -2.99 -1.16
N PHE A 95 2.53 -3.76 -0.15
CA PHE A 95 1.81 -5.03 -0.33
C PHE A 95 0.46 -4.83 -1.03
N ARG A 96 -0.31 -3.80 -0.65
CA ARG A 96 -1.56 -3.46 -1.35
C ARG A 96 -1.31 -3.08 -2.81
N LEU A 97 -0.29 -2.28 -3.09
CA LEU A 97 0.09 -1.93 -4.48
C LEU A 97 0.46 -3.16 -5.30
N HIS A 98 1.11 -4.15 -4.68
CA HIS A 98 1.39 -5.44 -5.31
C HIS A 98 0.12 -6.22 -5.63
N LYS A 99 -0.79 -6.35 -4.66
CA LYS A 99 -2.09 -7.03 -4.82
C LYS A 99 -2.95 -6.38 -5.90
N THR A 100 -2.91 -5.05 -6.03
CA THR A 100 -3.63 -4.31 -7.09
C THR A 100 -2.88 -4.23 -8.41
N LYS A 101 -1.74 -4.93 -8.57
CA LYS A 101 -0.90 -4.94 -9.77
C LYS A 101 -0.47 -3.54 -10.22
N THR A 102 -0.25 -2.64 -9.27
CA THR A 102 0.09 -1.23 -9.53
C THR A 102 1.59 -0.97 -9.40
N ILE A 103 2.32 -1.80 -8.67
CA ILE A 103 3.78 -1.72 -8.53
C ILE A 103 4.49 -2.52 -9.62
N ASP A 104 5.63 -2.01 -10.09
CA ASP A 104 6.56 -2.75 -10.94
C ASP A 104 7.08 -4.03 -10.24
N PRO A 105 7.17 -5.18 -10.92
CA PRO A 105 7.61 -6.44 -10.31
C PRO A 105 9.05 -6.41 -9.75
N LEU A 106 9.98 -5.70 -10.39
CA LEU A 106 11.36 -5.60 -9.90
C LEU A 106 11.42 -4.71 -8.64
N LEU A 107 10.64 -3.63 -8.61
CA LEU A 107 10.48 -2.83 -7.40
C LEU A 107 9.88 -3.67 -6.27
N TRP A 108 8.85 -4.46 -6.54
CA TRP A 108 8.28 -5.36 -5.54
C TRP A 108 9.30 -6.34 -4.97
N GLN A 109 10.13 -6.97 -5.81
CA GLN A 109 11.19 -7.88 -5.34
C GLN A 109 12.17 -7.18 -4.39
N ARG A 110 12.56 -5.94 -4.69
CA ARG A 110 13.42 -5.15 -3.80
C ARG A 110 12.74 -4.86 -2.46
N TRP A 111 11.47 -4.47 -2.48
CA TRP A 111 10.70 -4.22 -1.25
C TRP A 111 10.50 -5.48 -0.42
N ASN A 112 10.20 -6.60 -1.06
CA ASN A 112 10.06 -7.89 -0.38
C ASN A 112 11.35 -8.30 0.35
N LYS A 113 12.52 -8.11 -0.30
CA LYS A 113 13.83 -8.31 0.36
C LYS A 113 14.04 -7.35 1.54
N LEU A 114 13.60 -6.10 1.42
CA LEU A 114 13.70 -5.13 2.52
C LEU A 114 12.86 -5.56 3.73
N VAL A 115 11.65 -6.08 3.51
CA VAL A 115 10.82 -6.62 4.60
C VAL A 115 11.54 -7.73 5.36
N HIS A 116 12.17 -8.67 4.65
CA HIS A 116 12.98 -9.72 5.28
C HIS A 116 14.11 -9.13 6.12
N ILE A 117 14.84 -8.14 5.60
CA ILE A 117 15.93 -7.48 6.34
C ILE A 117 15.40 -6.83 7.63
N PHE A 118 14.25 -6.16 7.56
CA PHE A 118 13.64 -5.54 8.75
C PHE A 118 13.21 -6.57 9.80
N LEU A 119 12.70 -7.73 9.37
CA LEU A 119 12.34 -8.83 10.26
C LEU A 119 13.54 -9.41 11.04
N THR A 120 14.78 -9.23 10.54
CA THR A 120 16.00 -9.60 11.29
C THR A 120 16.30 -8.68 12.48
N ILE A 121 15.69 -7.48 12.54
CA ILE A 121 15.90 -6.52 13.63
C ILE A 121 15.02 -6.93 14.83
N PRO A 122 15.60 -7.33 15.99
CA PRO A 122 14.82 -7.92 17.08
C PRO A 122 13.74 -7.00 17.67
N LYS A 123 14.04 -5.70 17.78
CA LYS A 123 13.08 -4.68 18.23
C LYS A 123 11.89 -4.56 17.27
N PHE A 124 12.17 -4.47 15.98
CA PHE A 124 11.14 -4.39 14.94
C PHE A 124 10.25 -5.63 14.93
N LYS A 125 10.86 -6.83 15.02
CA LYS A 125 10.12 -8.09 15.13
C LYS A 125 9.20 -8.13 16.35
N ARG A 126 9.67 -7.67 17.53
CA ARG A 126 8.83 -7.57 18.74
C ARG A 126 7.64 -6.62 18.54
N VAL A 127 7.87 -5.47 17.89
CA VAL A 127 6.79 -4.53 17.55
C VAL A 127 5.77 -5.23 16.66
N TRP A 128 6.21 -5.89 15.59
CA TRP A 128 5.32 -6.66 14.71
C TRP A 128 4.47 -7.67 15.46
N GLU A 129 5.06 -8.57 16.26
CA GLU A 129 4.31 -9.63 16.94
C GLU A 129 3.23 -9.09 17.89
N GLU A 130 3.50 -7.98 18.59
CA GLU A 130 2.54 -7.36 19.51
C GLU A 130 1.49 -6.49 18.82
N THR A 131 1.77 -5.97 17.61
CA THR A 131 0.87 -5.05 16.92
C THR A 131 0.20 -5.61 15.67
N LYS A 132 0.56 -6.82 15.22
CA LYS A 132 0.08 -7.39 13.94
C LYS A 132 -1.44 -7.45 13.81
N SER A 133 -2.17 -7.60 14.91
CA SER A 133 -3.65 -7.56 14.94
C SER A 133 -4.27 -6.24 14.46
N SER A 134 -3.48 -5.17 14.36
CA SER A 134 -3.91 -3.86 13.84
C SER A 134 -3.89 -3.79 12.30
N HIS A 135 -3.32 -4.81 11.64
CA HIS A 135 -3.16 -4.86 10.19
C HIS A 135 -4.18 -5.78 9.52
N THR A 136 -4.27 -5.71 8.18
CA THR A 136 -5.15 -6.60 7.41
C THR A 136 -4.71 -8.06 7.46
N VAL A 137 -5.66 -8.99 7.50
CA VAL A 137 -5.40 -10.44 7.59
C VAL A 137 -4.46 -10.91 6.48
N GLU A 138 -4.69 -10.51 5.24
CA GLU A 138 -3.82 -10.89 4.11
C GLU A 138 -2.38 -10.36 4.27
N PHE A 139 -2.20 -9.18 4.85
CA PHE A 139 -0.88 -8.64 5.12
C PHE A 139 -0.19 -9.39 6.25
N ILE A 140 -0.93 -9.76 7.31
CA ILE A 140 -0.41 -10.60 8.40
C ILE A 140 0.09 -11.93 7.86
N GLU A 141 -0.72 -12.63 7.06
CA GLU A 141 -0.34 -13.90 6.43
C GLU A 141 0.90 -13.75 5.55
N PHE A 142 0.97 -12.70 4.73
CA PHE A 142 2.15 -12.39 3.94
C PHE A 142 3.39 -12.18 4.83
N PHE A 143 3.29 -11.31 5.82
CA PHE A 143 4.43 -10.93 6.66
C PHE A 143 4.94 -12.10 7.51
N ASP A 144 4.03 -12.88 8.11
CA ASP A 144 4.36 -14.07 8.90
C ASP A 144 5.00 -15.15 8.02
N SER A 145 4.56 -15.31 6.76
CA SER A 145 5.18 -16.25 5.82
C SER A 145 6.66 -15.95 5.52
N LEU A 146 7.10 -14.70 5.66
CA LEU A 146 8.49 -14.31 5.45
C LEU A 146 9.39 -14.66 6.64
N GLN A 147 8.81 -14.86 7.82
CA GLN A 147 9.56 -15.21 9.03
C GLN A 147 9.95 -16.68 9.08
N ASP A 148 9.16 -17.56 8.45
CA ASP A 148 9.42 -18.99 8.42
C ASP A 148 10.52 -19.41 7.43
N LEU A 149 11.01 -18.47 6.60
CA LEU A 149 12.08 -18.71 5.62
C LEU A 149 13.50 -18.71 6.22
N GLU A 150 13.66 -18.38 7.51
CA GLU A 150 14.92 -18.48 8.25
C GLU A 150 15.08 -19.79 9.06
N LYS A 151 14.14 -20.74 8.93
CA LYS A 151 14.21 -22.07 9.55
C LYS A 151 14.69 -23.14 8.57
#